data_AF-A0A0J1AT81-F1
#
_entry.id   AF-A0A0J1AT81-F1
#
_cell.length_a   1.000
_cell.length_b   1.000
_cell.length_c   1.000
_cell.angle_alpha   90.00
_cell.angle_beta   90.00
_cell.angle_gamma   90.00
#
_symmetry.space_group_name_H-M   'P 1'
#
loop_
_entity.id
_entity.type
_entity.pdbx_description
1 polymer ?
#
loop_
_entity_poly.entity_id
_entity_poly.type
_entity_poly.pdbx_seq_one_letter_code
_entity_poly.pdbx_strand_id
1 'polypeptide(L)'
;MRIELAFERPPPFMTGRAPILRVFVPISDRVPRWPSKEGADASWRELEKCGASKRMRLGDLVVNTALSRPSNTEHVLIFVPFVQHKLVPLEYVHCSTGHLPHYLDAFALSPTYYDPFLPTPQIIYLDFAPWAQQAMASVRLAYERRDHTTTSGARISAKRYLHVGGIEVKPGDRAAPEWRGMISLEAEGTAEGRQAMEARFGHGDAARAIMGPWEVVRERSMLGSLWLRLIPESQ
;
A
#
# COMPACT_ATOMS: atom_id res chain seq x y z
N MET A 1 12.77 -11.51 12.39
CA MET A 1 12.22 -11.78 11.04
C MET A 1 10.74 -12.09 11.21
N ARG A 2 9.86 -11.21 10.76
CA ARG A 2 8.40 -11.39 10.91
C ARG A 2 7.92 -12.19 9.70
N ILE A 3 7.36 -13.37 9.93
CA ILE A 3 6.88 -14.24 8.86
C ILE A 3 5.59 -13.64 8.28
N GLU A 4 5.59 -13.35 6.97
CA GLU A 4 4.38 -12.96 6.25
C GLU A 4 3.52 -14.20 5.97
N LEU A 5 2.38 -14.30 6.66
CA LEU A 5 1.44 -15.44 6.56
C LEU A 5 0.96 -15.70 5.12
N ALA A 6 1.03 -14.71 4.24
CA ALA A 6 0.66 -14.83 2.83
C ALA A 6 1.54 -15.81 2.03
N PHE A 7 2.74 -16.13 2.51
CA PHE A 7 3.61 -17.11 1.85
C PHE A 7 3.38 -18.56 2.30
N GLU A 8 2.64 -18.79 3.40
CA GLU A 8 2.41 -20.14 3.94
C GLU A 8 1.24 -20.88 3.28
N ARG A 9 0.38 -20.17 2.55
CA ARG A 9 -0.77 -20.74 1.82
C ARG A 9 -0.79 -20.16 0.41
N PRO A 10 -1.20 -20.93 -0.63
CA PRO A 10 -1.48 -20.33 -1.93
C PRO A 10 -2.53 -19.22 -1.71
N PRO A 11 -2.24 -17.96 -2.10
CA PRO A 11 -3.24 -16.92 -1.95
C PRO A 11 -4.43 -17.32 -2.81
N PRO A 12 -5.65 -17.31 -2.27
CA PRO A 12 -6.80 -17.37 -3.14
C PRO A 12 -6.70 -16.18 -4.09
N PHE A 13 -6.94 -16.40 -5.37
CA PHE A 13 -7.17 -15.29 -6.28
C PHE A 13 -8.36 -14.48 -5.74
N MET A 14 -8.13 -13.22 -5.43
CA MET A 14 -9.16 -12.30 -4.95
C MET A 14 -9.15 -11.08 -5.86
N THR A 15 -10.33 -10.74 -6.40
CA THR A 15 -10.49 -9.53 -7.20
C THR A 15 -10.01 -8.31 -6.39
N GLY A 16 -9.16 -7.47 -7.01
CA GLY A 16 -8.60 -6.29 -6.36
C GLY A 16 -7.36 -6.55 -5.48
N ARG A 17 -6.71 -7.72 -5.60
CA ARG A 17 -5.41 -8.03 -4.99
C ARG A 17 -4.36 -8.35 -6.05
N ALA A 18 -3.09 -8.19 -5.69
CA ALA A 18 -1.97 -8.59 -6.54
C ALA A 18 -1.97 -10.11 -6.77
N PRO A 19 -2.03 -10.59 -8.03
CA PRO A 19 -1.81 -12.00 -8.31
C PRO A 19 -0.34 -12.35 -8.08
N ILE A 20 -0.07 -13.57 -7.62
CA ILE A 20 1.29 -14.11 -7.52
C ILE A 20 1.52 -15.12 -8.63
N LEU A 21 2.51 -14.85 -9.47
CA LEU A 21 3.07 -15.79 -10.42
C LEU A 21 4.29 -16.47 -9.79
N ARG A 22 4.34 -17.79 -9.88
CA ARG A 22 5.44 -18.61 -9.33
C ARG A 22 6.34 -19.04 -10.48
N VAL A 23 7.61 -18.70 -10.37
CA VAL A 23 8.66 -19.10 -11.33
C VAL A 23 9.69 -19.95 -10.63
N PHE A 24 10.35 -20.83 -11.37
CA PHE A 24 11.46 -21.62 -10.86
C PHE A 24 12.76 -21.16 -11.53
N VAL A 25 13.56 -20.37 -10.80
CA VAL A 25 14.85 -19.85 -11.30
C VAL A 25 15.94 -20.19 -10.26
N PRO A 26 16.72 -21.28 -10.45
CA PRO A 26 17.71 -21.68 -9.46
C PRO A 26 18.87 -20.69 -9.38
N ILE A 27 19.40 -20.52 -8.16
CA ILE A 27 20.71 -19.88 -7.96
C ILE A 27 21.77 -20.72 -8.68
N SER A 28 22.57 -20.06 -9.50
CA SER A 28 23.56 -20.69 -10.40
C SER A 28 24.61 -19.66 -10.79
N ASP A 29 25.64 -20.07 -11.53
CA ASP A 29 26.66 -19.14 -12.06
C ASP A 29 26.05 -18.00 -12.91
N ARG A 30 24.91 -18.26 -13.55
CA ARG A 30 24.17 -17.26 -14.35
C ARG A 30 23.29 -16.35 -13.50
N VAL A 31 22.82 -16.83 -12.35
CA VAL A 31 21.98 -16.08 -11.40
C VAL A 31 22.62 -16.24 -10.03
N PRO A 32 23.69 -15.46 -9.73
CA PRO A 32 24.52 -15.69 -8.56
C PRO A 32 23.82 -15.32 -7.25
N ARG A 33 22.84 -14.42 -7.30
CA ARG A 33 22.08 -13.96 -6.14
C ARG A 33 20.64 -13.61 -6.51
N TRP A 34 19.80 -13.48 -5.49
CA TRP A 34 18.41 -13.06 -5.64
C TRP A 34 18.01 -12.04 -4.56
N PRO A 35 17.22 -11.00 -4.90
CA PRO A 35 16.87 -10.59 -6.26
C PRO A 35 18.10 -10.04 -7.01
N SER A 36 18.09 -10.13 -8.34
CA SER A 36 19.15 -9.62 -9.22
C SER A 36 18.60 -9.32 -10.60
N LYS A 37 19.34 -8.55 -11.39
CA LYS A 37 19.00 -8.28 -12.79
C LYS A 37 18.91 -9.59 -13.59
N GLU A 38 19.88 -10.47 -13.39
CA GLU A 38 19.95 -11.76 -14.06
C GLU A 38 18.78 -12.67 -13.66
N GLY A 39 18.39 -12.65 -12.38
CA GLY A 39 17.22 -13.35 -11.87
C GLY A 39 15.90 -12.80 -12.44
N ALA A 40 15.77 -11.48 -12.56
CA ALA A 40 14.62 -10.84 -13.20
C ALA A 40 14.51 -11.22 -14.68
N ASP A 41 15.61 -11.15 -15.44
CA ASP A 41 15.64 -11.53 -16.86
C ASP A 41 15.34 -13.03 -17.06
N ALA A 42 15.85 -13.90 -16.19
CA ALA A 42 15.51 -15.33 -16.20
C ALA A 42 14.03 -15.57 -15.90
N SER A 43 13.47 -14.88 -14.90
CA SER A 43 12.04 -14.97 -14.55
C SER A 43 11.14 -14.52 -15.69
N TRP A 44 11.48 -13.40 -16.34
CA TRP A 44 10.72 -12.89 -17.47
C TRP A 44 10.65 -13.90 -18.62
N ARG A 45 11.77 -14.57 -18.94
CA ARG A 45 11.80 -15.63 -19.95
C ARG A 45 10.88 -16.82 -19.60
N GLU A 46 10.81 -17.22 -18.33
CA GLU A 46 9.88 -18.27 -17.90
C GLU A 46 8.42 -17.83 -18.08
N LEU A 47 8.11 -16.56 -17.77
CA LEU A 47 6.77 -15.99 -17.97
C LEU A 47 6.40 -15.86 -19.45
N GLU A 48 7.36 -15.60 -20.33
CA GLU A 48 7.15 -15.57 -21.77
C GLU A 48 6.88 -16.96 -22.35
N LYS A 49 7.64 -17.98 -21.93
CA LYS A 49 7.47 -19.37 -22.39
C LYS A 49 6.05 -19.89 -22.14
N CYS A 50 5.47 -19.58 -20.98
CA CYS A 50 4.11 -20.00 -20.63
C CYS A 50 3.03 -19.00 -21.09
N GLY A 51 3.42 -17.89 -21.73
CA GLY A 51 2.50 -16.86 -22.21
C GLY A 51 1.88 -15.99 -21.11
N ALA A 52 2.27 -16.16 -19.84
CA ALA A 52 1.78 -15.37 -18.72
C ALA A 52 2.13 -13.88 -18.87
N SER A 53 3.29 -13.58 -19.47
CA SER A 53 3.74 -12.19 -19.72
C SER A 53 2.71 -11.33 -20.45
N LYS A 54 1.87 -11.92 -21.30
CA LYS A 54 0.83 -11.22 -22.08
C LYS A 54 -0.40 -10.83 -21.25
N ARG A 55 -0.54 -11.38 -20.04
CA ARG A 55 -1.68 -11.16 -19.14
C ARG A 55 -1.32 -10.39 -17.88
N MET A 56 -0.03 -10.10 -17.70
CA MET A 56 0.45 -9.37 -16.52
C MET A 56 -0.07 -7.94 -16.52
N ARG A 57 -0.43 -7.47 -15.34
CA ARG A 57 -0.84 -6.09 -15.07
C ARG A 57 0.14 -5.43 -14.14
N LEU A 58 0.24 -4.10 -14.24
CA LEU A 58 1.03 -3.31 -13.32
C LEU A 58 0.76 -3.77 -11.89
N GLY A 59 1.84 -4.10 -11.18
CA GLY A 59 1.77 -4.53 -9.80
C GLY A 59 1.67 -6.02 -9.54
N ASP A 60 1.50 -6.85 -10.57
CA ASP A 60 1.54 -8.30 -10.41
C ASP A 60 2.87 -8.76 -9.80
N LEU A 61 2.81 -9.73 -8.89
CA LEU A 61 3.97 -10.21 -8.14
C LEU A 61 4.53 -11.49 -8.77
N VAL A 62 5.86 -11.60 -8.77
CA VAL A 62 6.60 -12.77 -9.22
C VAL A 62 7.46 -13.27 -8.08
N VAL A 63 7.30 -14.55 -7.75
CA VAL A 63 8.01 -15.21 -6.66
C VAL A 63 8.80 -16.38 -7.19
N ASN A 64 10.07 -16.46 -6.79
CA ASN A 64 10.95 -17.56 -7.14
C ASN A 64 10.81 -18.73 -6.16
N THR A 65 10.24 -19.84 -6.63
CA THR A 65 10.03 -21.05 -5.83
C THR A 65 11.25 -21.96 -5.76
N ALA A 66 12.34 -21.63 -6.47
CA ALA A 66 13.61 -22.34 -6.32
C ALA A 66 14.35 -21.93 -5.02
N LEU A 67 13.98 -20.80 -4.43
CA LEU A 67 14.49 -20.36 -3.13
C LEU A 67 13.66 -20.99 -2.02
N SER A 68 14.33 -21.40 -0.94
CA SER A 68 13.66 -21.80 0.30
C SER A 68 12.69 -20.69 0.73
N ARG A 69 11.43 -21.07 0.92
CA ARG A 69 10.22 -20.25 1.11
C ARG A 69 10.50 -18.75 1.40
N PRO A 70 10.15 -17.82 0.49
CA PRO A 70 10.21 -16.41 0.80
C PRO A 70 9.35 -16.13 2.03
N SER A 71 9.89 -15.41 3.00
CA SER A 71 9.20 -15.06 4.25
C SER A 71 9.05 -13.55 4.43
N ASN A 72 9.60 -12.77 3.49
CA ASN A 72 9.54 -11.32 3.42
C ASN A 72 9.45 -10.85 1.94
N THR A 73 9.10 -9.59 1.76
CA THR A 73 9.03 -8.89 0.46
C THR A 73 10.34 -8.82 -0.31
N GLU A 74 11.50 -8.98 0.34
CA GLU A 74 12.84 -8.82 -0.26
C GLU A 74 13.13 -9.84 -1.38
N HIS A 75 12.38 -10.94 -1.45
CA HIS A 75 12.53 -11.96 -2.49
C HIS A 75 11.42 -11.93 -3.55
N VAL A 76 10.59 -10.90 -3.54
CA VAL A 76 9.46 -10.74 -4.48
C VAL A 76 9.86 -9.75 -5.56
N LEU A 77 9.56 -10.07 -6.82
CA LEU A 77 9.62 -9.11 -7.92
C LEU A 77 8.22 -8.59 -8.21
N ILE A 78 8.13 -7.35 -8.68
CA ILE A 78 6.89 -6.70 -9.10
C ILE A 78 7.01 -6.33 -10.59
N PHE A 79 5.91 -6.52 -11.31
CA PHE A 79 5.82 -6.16 -12.71
C PHE A 79 5.46 -4.69 -12.90
N VAL A 80 6.31 -3.99 -13.61
CA VAL A 80 6.19 -2.57 -13.95
C VAL A 80 6.40 -2.43 -15.46
N PRO A 81 5.33 -2.29 -16.26
CA PRO A 81 5.43 -2.43 -17.72
C PRO A 81 6.24 -1.32 -18.40
N PHE A 82 6.40 -0.18 -17.72
CA PHE A 82 7.05 1.03 -18.24
C PHE A 82 8.53 1.16 -17.88
N VAL A 83 9.11 0.26 -17.07
CA VAL A 83 10.56 0.21 -16.85
C VAL A 83 11.22 -0.81 -17.78
N GLN A 84 12.49 -0.57 -18.14
CA GLN A 84 13.21 -1.39 -19.12
C GLN A 84 13.23 -2.88 -18.78
N HIS A 85 13.49 -3.22 -17.52
CA HIS A 85 13.64 -4.61 -17.07
C HIS A 85 12.32 -5.31 -16.75
N LYS A 86 11.18 -4.61 -16.80
CA LYS A 86 9.80 -5.06 -16.52
C LYS A 86 9.54 -5.68 -15.15
N LEU A 87 10.45 -6.47 -14.62
CA LEU A 87 10.44 -7.04 -13.27
C LEU A 87 11.53 -6.37 -12.46
N VAL A 88 11.15 -5.92 -11.27
CA VAL A 88 12.00 -5.16 -10.36
C VAL A 88 11.74 -5.61 -8.93
N PRO A 89 12.70 -5.50 -7.99
CA PRO A 89 12.50 -5.95 -6.61
C PRO A 89 11.37 -5.17 -5.91
N LEU A 90 10.46 -5.87 -5.24
CA LEU A 90 9.44 -5.26 -4.37
C LEU A 90 10.13 -4.74 -3.10
N GLU A 91 10.61 -3.51 -3.16
CA GLU A 91 11.28 -2.87 -2.04
C GLU A 91 10.27 -2.33 -1.03
N TYR A 92 10.49 -2.62 0.27
CA TYR A 92 9.83 -1.95 1.38
C TYR A 92 10.65 -0.81 1.96
N VAL A 93 11.07 0.11 1.09
CA VAL A 93 11.91 1.26 1.47
C VAL A 93 11.13 2.54 1.22
N HIS A 94 11.10 3.41 2.22
CA HIS A 94 10.52 4.75 2.10
C HIS A 94 11.25 5.57 1.03
N CYS A 95 10.48 6.23 0.16
CA CYS A 95 11.01 7.21 -0.77
C CYS A 95 10.15 8.48 -0.75
N SER A 96 10.81 9.64 -0.90
CA SER A 96 10.18 10.95 -0.90
C SER A 96 9.45 11.32 -2.21
N THR A 97 9.39 10.40 -3.18
CA THR A 97 8.80 10.66 -4.51
C THR A 97 7.67 9.69 -4.87
N GLY A 98 7.30 8.79 -3.96
CA GLY A 98 6.37 7.72 -4.26
C GLY A 98 6.68 6.46 -3.47
N HIS A 99 5.73 5.54 -3.49
CA HIS A 99 5.57 4.52 -2.47
C HIS A 99 6.34 3.25 -2.78
N LEU A 100 5.69 2.11 -2.56
CA LEU A 100 6.25 0.79 -2.55
C LEU A 100 5.93 0.14 -3.89
N PRO A 101 6.91 -0.02 -4.78
CA PRO A 101 8.30 0.47 -4.72
C PRO A 101 8.44 1.89 -5.27
N HIS A 102 9.62 2.54 -5.10
CA HIS A 102 9.84 3.97 -5.39
C HIS A 102 9.52 4.42 -6.83
N TYR A 103 9.39 3.47 -7.75
CA TYR A 103 9.00 3.65 -9.15
C TYR A 103 7.49 3.48 -9.39
N LEU A 104 6.68 3.39 -8.33
CA LEU A 104 5.23 3.25 -8.38
C LEU A 104 4.57 4.25 -7.40
N ASP A 105 3.67 5.07 -7.94
CA ASP A 105 2.78 5.90 -7.13
C ASP A 105 1.84 4.99 -6.30
N ALA A 106 1.57 5.30 -5.02
CA ALA A 106 0.69 4.44 -4.21
C ALA A 106 -0.74 4.39 -4.71
N PHE A 107 -1.19 5.40 -5.47
CA PHE A 107 -2.52 5.39 -6.03
C PHE A 107 -2.56 4.88 -7.48
N ALA A 108 -1.40 4.53 -8.06
CA ALA A 108 -1.37 3.75 -9.30
C ALA A 108 -2.04 2.38 -9.11
N LEU A 109 -2.10 1.87 -7.88
CA LEU A 109 -2.89 0.71 -7.47
C LEU A 109 -3.62 1.04 -6.16
N SER A 110 -4.57 0.24 -5.71
CA SER A 110 -5.06 0.40 -4.33
C SER A 110 -3.90 0.12 -3.35
N PRO A 111 -3.69 0.90 -2.28
CA PRO A 111 -2.73 0.51 -1.23
C PRO A 111 -3.07 -0.83 -0.57
N THR A 112 -4.35 -1.23 -0.59
CA THR A 112 -4.76 -2.57 -0.16
C THR A 112 -4.42 -3.67 -1.15
N TYR A 113 -3.99 -3.34 -2.37
CA TYR A 113 -3.66 -4.34 -3.39
C TYR A 113 -2.62 -5.36 -2.90
N TYR A 114 -1.73 -4.93 -2.01
CA TYR A 114 -0.66 -5.72 -1.43
C TYR A 114 -0.84 -6.11 0.05
N ASP A 115 -2.01 -5.93 0.70
CA ASP A 115 -2.10 -6.19 2.17
C ASP A 115 -1.54 -7.54 2.62
N PRO A 116 -1.67 -8.66 1.89
CA PRO A 116 -1.11 -9.93 2.34
C PRO A 116 0.42 -9.92 2.46
N PHE A 117 1.09 -9.09 1.67
CA PHE A 117 2.55 -9.08 1.50
C PHE A 117 3.24 -7.92 2.20
N LEU A 118 2.53 -6.82 2.48
CA LEU A 118 3.19 -5.72 3.16
C LEU A 118 3.18 -5.94 4.68
N PRO A 119 4.23 -5.50 5.40
CA PRO A 119 4.26 -5.60 6.85
C PRO A 119 3.12 -4.79 7.50
N THR A 120 2.79 -5.13 8.75
CA THR A 120 1.85 -4.36 9.59
C THR A 120 2.63 -3.69 10.73
N PRO A 121 2.55 -2.36 10.95
CA PRO A 121 1.75 -1.40 10.19
C PRO A 121 2.28 -1.19 8.77
N GLN A 122 1.36 -1.00 7.83
CA GLN A 122 1.69 -0.65 6.45
C GLN A 122 1.70 0.87 6.34
N ILE A 123 2.86 1.44 6.04
CA ILE A 123 3.06 2.88 5.96
C ILE A 123 3.28 3.28 4.51
N ILE A 124 2.55 4.30 4.07
CA ILE A 124 2.54 4.81 2.70
C ILE A 124 2.69 6.35 2.73
N TYR A 125 3.59 6.93 1.94
CA TYR A 125 3.83 8.37 1.78
C TYR A 125 3.01 9.09 0.69
N LEU A 126 1.77 9.49 0.98
CA LEU A 126 0.85 10.02 -0.03
C LEU A 126 0.98 11.53 -0.21
N ASP A 127 0.89 11.97 -1.46
CA ASP A 127 0.57 13.35 -1.82
C ASP A 127 -0.94 13.49 -2.10
N PHE A 128 -1.59 14.37 -1.34
CA PHE A 128 -3.01 14.67 -1.50
C PHE A 128 -3.28 15.94 -2.33
N ALA A 129 -2.27 16.54 -2.96
CA ALA A 129 -2.44 17.69 -3.85
C ALA A 129 -3.61 17.54 -4.84
N PRO A 130 -3.82 16.38 -5.52
CA PRO A 130 -4.93 16.21 -6.47
C PRO A 130 -6.32 16.34 -5.83
N TRP A 131 -6.43 16.08 -4.52
CA TRP A 131 -7.69 16.10 -3.77
C TRP A 131 -7.70 17.13 -2.64
N ALA A 132 -6.75 18.08 -2.63
CA ALA A 132 -6.54 19.02 -1.52
C ALA A 132 -7.82 19.74 -1.09
N GLN A 133 -8.57 20.29 -2.05
CA GLN A 133 -9.83 21.00 -1.78
C GLN A 133 -10.90 20.07 -1.22
N GLN A 134 -11.06 18.86 -1.78
CA GLN A 134 -12.04 17.88 -1.34
C GLN A 134 -11.73 17.39 0.08
N ALA A 135 -10.46 17.04 0.32
CA ALA A 135 -9.99 16.59 1.62
C ALA A 135 -10.26 17.66 2.69
N MET A 136 -9.85 18.91 2.45
CA MET A 136 -10.08 20.01 3.38
C MET A 136 -11.54 20.30 3.66
N ALA A 137 -12.39 20.34 2.63
CA ALA A 137 -13.81 20.63 2.78
C ALA A 137 -14.54 19.57 3.65
N SER A 138 -13.96 18.38 3.77
CA SER A 138 -14.54 17.26 4.54
C SER A 138 -14.02 17.15 5.98
N VAL A 139 -12.97 17.92 6.35
CA VAL A 139 -12.34 17.81 7.67
C VAL A 139 -13.32 18.20 8.77
N ARG A 140 -13.52 17.30 9.74
CA ARG A 140 -14.36 17.54 10.91
C ARG A 140 -13.87 16.79 12.13
N LEU A 141 -14.26 17.27 13.32
CA LEU A 141 -14.07 16.52 14.56
C LEU A 141 -15.15 15.43 14.65
N ALA A 142 -14.73 14.22 15.00
CA ALA A 142 -15.58 13.07 15.26
C ALA A 142 -15.16 12.39 16.57
N TYR A 143 -15.97 11.43 17.03
CA TYR A 143 -15.55 10.54 18.11
C TYR A 143 -15.88 9.09 17.76
N GLU A 144 -14.98 8.20 18.13
CA GLU A 144 -15.18 6.76 18.11
C GLU A 144 -15.59 6.32 19.52
N ARG A 145 -16.69 5.58 19.62
CA ARG A 145 -17.11 4.93 20.87
C ARG A 145 -16.55 3.51 20.89
N ARG A 146 -15.75 3.19 21.91
CA ARG A 146 -15.27 1.83 22.17
C ARG A 146 -15.96 1.30 23.40
N ASP A 147 -16.76 0.27 23.22
CA ASP A 147 -17.36 -0.49 24.31
C ASP A 147 -16.45 -1.68 24.63
N HIS A 148 -16.06 -1.80 25.90
CA HIS A 148 -15.22 -2.88 26.39
C HIS A 148 -15.90 -3.54 27.59
N THR A 149 -15.96 -4.87 27.60
CA THR A 149 -16.45 -5.63 28.74
C THR A 149 -15.25 -6.00 29.60
N THR A 150 -15.23 -5.54 30.84
CA THR A 150 -14.18 -5.90 31.80
C THR A 150 -14.28 -7.37 32.20
N THR A 151 -13.21 -7.89 32.80
CA THR A 151 -13.18 -9.26 33.38
C THR A 151 -14.27 -9.48 34.43
N SER A 152 -14.74 -8.41 35.09
CA SER A 152 -15.85 -8.45 36.06
C SER A 152 -17.25 -8.41 35.42
N GLY A 153 -17.35 -8.36 34.09
CA GLY A 153 -18.62 -8.26 33.35
C GLY A 153 -19.18 -6.85 33.21
N ALA A 154 -18.51 -5.82 33.74
CA ALA A 154 -18.93 -4.43 33.60
C ALA A 154 -18.64 -3.92 32.17
N ARG A 155 -19.60 -3.20 31.58
CA ARG A 155 -19.41 -2.54 30.27
C ARG A 155 -18.87 -1.12 30.49
N ILE A 156 -17.64 -0.88 30.06
CA ILE A 156 -17.02 0.45 30.04
C ILE A 156 -17.12 0.98 28.61
N SER A 157 -17.57 2.23 28.46
CA SER A 157 -17.59 2.94 27.19
C SER A 157 -16.62 4.11 27.22
N ALA A 158 -15.65 4.12 26.32
CA ALA A 158 -14.71 5.22 26.16
C ALA A 158 -14.97 5.94 24.83
N LYS A 159 -14.90 7.28 24.85
CA LYS A 159 -14.93 8.12 23.65
C LYS A 159 -13.51 8.53 23.28
N ARG A 160 -13.09 8.25 22.05
CA ARG A 160 -11.84 8.74 21.46
C ARG A 160 -12.17 9.78 20.41
N TYR A 161 -11.74 11.02 20.62
CA TYR A 161 -11.92 12.09 19.63
C TYR A 161 -10.86 12.00 18.53
N LEU A 162 -11.27 12.27 17.29
CA LEU A 162 -10.46 12.16 16.07
C LEU A 162 -10.83 13.28 15.10
N HIS A 163 -9.85 13.79 14.35
CA HIS A 163 -10.14 14.54 13.13
C HIS A 163 -10.30 13.56 11.98
N VAL A 164 -11.39 13.70 11.22
CA VAL A 164 -11.68 12.82 10.08
C VAL A 164 -11.89 13.64 8.80
N GLY A 165 -11.45 13.08 7.68
CA GLY A 165 -11.67 13.59 6.33
C GLY A 165 -12.07 12.47 5.37
N GLY A 166 -12.54 12.84 4.18
CA GLY A 166 -13.02 11.93 3.17
C GLY A 166 -12.75 12.44 1.75
N ILE A 167 -12.21 11.56 0.92
CA ILE A 167 -11.98 11.78 -0.51
C ILE A 167 -12.72 10.69 -1.28
N GLU A 168 -13.27 11.05 -2.42
CA GLU A 168 -13.85 10.14 -3.40
C GLU A 168 -12.95 10.15 -4.63
N VAL A 169 -12.28 9.02 -4.89
CA VAL A 169 -11.54 8.80 -6.12
C VAL A 169 -12.53 8.38 -7.21
N LYS A 170 -12.71 9.25 -8.19
CA LYS A 170 -13.67 9.07 -9.29
C LYS A 170 -13.02 8.34 -10.48
N PRO A 171 -13.81 7.64 -11.31
CA PRO A 171 -13.31 7.11 -12.57
C PRO A 171 -12.68 8.22 -13.43
N GLY A 172 -11.47 7.98 -13.95
CA GLY A 172 -10.74 8.93 -14.79
C GLY A 172 -9.92 9.96 -14.02
N ASP A 173 -9.80 9.83 -12.70
CA ASP A 173 -8.86 10.61 -11.91
C ASP A 173 -7.42 10.30 -12.35
N ARG A 174 -6.69 11.34 -12.76
CA ARG A 174 -5.32 11.18 -13.28
C ARG A 174 -4.34 10.74 -12.20
N ALA A 175 -4.61 11.10 -10.95
CA ALA A 175 -3.78 10.70 -9.82
C ALA A 175 -3.99 9.24 -9.40
N ALA A 176 -5.10 8.62 -9.81
CA ALA A 176 -5.44 7.25 -9.44
C ALA A 176 -6.16 6.53 -10.60
N PRO A 177 -5.51 6.31 -11.75
CA PRO A 177 -6.18 5.86 -12.98
C PRO A 177 -6.79 4.46 -12.86
N GLU A 178 -6.20 3.58 -12.05
CA GLU A 178 -6.59 2.17 -11.89
C GLU A 178 -7.46 1.91 -10.64
N TRP A 179 -7.77 2.96 -9.86
CA TRP A 179 -8.49 2.83 -8.61
C TRP A 179 -9.72 3.75 -8.57
N ARG A 180 -10.77 3.28 -7.90
CA ARG A 180 -11.96 4.07 -7.58
C ARG A 180 -12.46 3.68 -6.20
N GLY A 181 -12.93 4.64 -5.44
CA GLY A 181 -13.45 4.37 -4.11
C GLY A 181 -13.33 5.54 -3.17
N MET A 182 -13.63 5.28 -1.90
CA MET A 182 -13.53 6.26 -0.83
C MET A 182 -12.20 6.13 -0.11
N ILE A 183 -11.60 7.26 0.23
CA ILE A 183 -10.45 7.34 1.13
C ILE A 183 -10.92 8.08 2.38
N SER A 184 -10.98 7.37 3.50
CA SER A 184 -11.23 7.94 4.81
C SER A 184 -9.90 8.25 5.48
N LEU A 185 -9.77 9.46 6.00
CA LEU A 185 -8.57 9.96 6.64
C LEU A 185 -8.85 10.18 8.12
N GLU A 186 -7.93 9.79 8.99
CA GLU A 186 -8.02 10.06 10.43
C GLU A 186 -6.73 10.64 10.99
N ALA A 187 -6.86 11.60 11.90
CA ALA A 187 -5.78 12.13 12.73
C ALA A 187 -6.24 12.18 14.19
N GLU A 188 -5.30 12.37 15.10
CA GLU A 188 -5.60 12.54 16.53
C GLU A 188 -6.53 13.75 16.74
N GLY A 189 -7.48 13.65 17.68
CA GLY A 189 -8.47 14.71 17.95
C GLY A 189 -7.94 15.93 18.71
N THR A 190 -6.63 16.18 18.65
CA THR A 190 -5.96 17.34 19.25
C THR A 190 -5.85 18.47 18.24
N ALA A 191 -5.52 19.68 18.71
CA ALA A 191 -5.30 20.83 17.83
C ALA A 191 -4.11 20.59 16.89
N GLU A 192 -3.07 19.93 17.39
CA GLU A 192 -1.87 19.54 16.65
C GLU A 192 -2.21 18.50 15.58
N GLY A 193 -3.04 17.51 15.91
CA GLY A 193 -3.52 16.51 14.96
C GLY A 193 -4.33 17.14 13.81
N ARG A 194 -5.16 18.15 14.12
CA ARG A 194 -5.85 18.95 13.11
C ARG A 194 -4.87 19.70 12.22
N GLN A 195 -3.94 20.44 12.81
CA GLN A 195 -3.00 21.27 12.07
C GLN A 195 -2.13 20.41 11.14
N ALA A 196 -1.66 19.26 11.62
CA ALA A 196 -0.88 18.31 10.82
C ALA A 196 -1.70 17.74 9.65
N MET A 197 -2.98 17.40 9.87
CA MET A 197 -3.88 16.93 8.80
C MET A 197 -4.14 18.03 7.77
N GLU A 198 -4.46 19.26 8.20
CA GLU A 198 -4.71 20.38 7.27
C GLU A 198 -3.46 20.76 6.47
N ALA A 199 -2.28 20.68 7.08
CA ALA A 199 -1.01 20.91 6.40
C ALA A 199 -0.78 19.90 5.26
N ARG A 200 -1.08 18.60 5.47
CA ARG A 200 -0.98 17.55 4.42
C ARG A 200 -1.83 17.88 3.19
N PHE A 201 -2.96 18.56 3.39
CA PHE A 201 -3.84 18.98 2.30
C PHE A 201 -3.55 20.41 1.80
N GLY A 202 -2.46 21.05 2.24
CA GLY A 202 -2.08 22.40 1.83
C GLY A 202 -3.10 23.47 2.24
N HIS A 203 -3.90 23.21 3.27
CA HIS A 203 -5.07 24.02 3.62
C HIS A 203 -6.05 24.21 2.43
N GLY A 204 -6.06 23.28 1.47
CA GLY A 204 -7.00 23.25 0.35
C GLY A 204 -6.38 23.75 -0.95
N ASP A 205 -5.15 24.27 -0.86
CA ASP A 205 -4.33 24.66 -2.01
C ASP A 205 -3.40 23.50 -2.38
N ALA A 206 -3.62 22.93 -3.58
CA ALA A 206 -2.82 21.84 -4.10
C ALA A 206 -1.32 22.17 -4.19
N ALA A 207 -0.96 23.44 -4.44
CA ALA A 207 0.45 23.86 -4.52
C ALA A 207 1.17 23.85 -3.15
N ARG A 208 0.40 23.77 -2.06
CA ARG A 208 0.90 23.77 -0.68
C ARG A 208 0.74 22.42 0.01
N ALA A 209 0.14 21.44 -0.67
CA ALA A 209 0.01 20.09 -0.13
C ALA A 209 1.41 19.49 0.06
N ILE A 210 1.56 18.74 1.14
CA ILE A 210 2.83 18.11 1.48
C ILE A 210 2.63 16.60 1.50
N MET A 211 3.45 15.90 0.74
CA MET A 211 3.55 14.46 0.81
C MET A 211 4.00 14.05 2.21
N GLY A 212 3.49 12.93 2.73
CA GLY A 212 3.95 12.40 4.01
C GLY A 212 3.31 11.09 4.41
N PRO A 213 3.71 10.52 5.56
CA PRO A 213 3.37 9.17 5.94
C PRO A 213 1.94 9.02 6.45
N TRP A 214 1.29 7.96 5.99
CA TRP A 214 -0.01 7.47 6.41
C TRP A 214 0.06 5.98 6.69
N GLU A 215 -0.53 5.54 7.80
CA GLU A 215 -0.74 4.14 8.10
C GLU A 215 -2.03 3.65 7.44
N VAL A 216 -1.96 2.56 6.67
CA VAL A 216 -3.14 1.85 6.18
C VAL A 216 -3.79 1.09 7.33
N VAL A 217 -4.98 1.50 7.72
CA VAL A 217 -5.78 0.86 8.78
C VAL A 217 -6.53 -0.31 8.17
N ARG A 218 -5.86 -1.46 8.08
CA ARG A 218 -6.36 -2.67 7.38
C ARG A 218 -7.70 -3.15 7.90
N GLU A 219 -7.92 -3.10 9.22
CA GLU A 219 -9.16 -3.55 9.85
C GLU A 219 -10.37 -2.67 9.53
N ARG A 220 -10.16 -1.44 9.03
CA ARG A 220 -11.22 -0.52 8.58
C ARG A 220 -11.33 -0.42 7.06
N SER A 221 -10.31 -0.90 6.34
CA SER A 221 -10.26 -0.84 4.89
C SER A 221 -11.00 -2.03 4.28
N MET A 222 -11.79 -1.78 3.23
CA MET A 222 -12.61 -2.77 2.53
C MET A 222 -12.50 -2.57 1.01
N LEU A 223 -13.11 -3.46 0.23
CA LEU A 223 -13.16 -3.26 -1.23
C LEU A 223 -13.82 -1.92 -1.56
N GLY A 224 -13.10 -1.04 -2.25
CA GLY A 224 -13.58 0.31 -2.61
C GLY A 224 -13.55 1.34 -1.46
N SER A 225 -12.98 1.01 -0.30
CA SER A 225 -12.79 1.95 0.80
C SER A 225 -11.42 1.76 1.47
N LEU A 226 -10.61 2.80 1.49
CA LEU A 226 -9.30 2.82 2.10
C LEU A 226 -9.34 3.71 3.35
N TRP A 227 -8.87 3.21 4.48
CA TRP A 227 -8.78 3.98 5.71
C TRP A 227 -7.33 4.27 6.05
N LEU A 228 -7.00 5.55 6.23
CA LEU A 228 -5.64 6.02 6.44
C LEU A 228 -5.56 6.82 7.72
N ARG A 229 -4.58 6.48 8.55
CA ARG A 229 -4.26 7.20 9.77
C ARG A 229 -3.01 8.04 9.55
N LEU A 230 -3.10 9.33 9.83
CA LEU A 230 -1.97 10.25 9.77
C LEU A 230 -0.90 9.77 10.75
N ILE A 231 0.33 9.65 10.26
CA ILE A 231 1.49 9.44 11.11
C ILE A 231 2.14 10.80 11.33
N PRO A 232 2.27 11.27 12.59
CA PRO A 232 3.04 12.46 12.88
C PRO A 232 4.48 12.24 12.42
N GLU A 233 5.03 13.16 11.64
CA GLU A 233 6.49 13.17 11.44
C GLU A 233 7.11 13.63 12.76
N SER A 234 7.77 12.71 13.45
CA SER A 234 8.74 13.09 14.49
C SER A 234 9.76 14.03 13.84
N GLN A 235 9.84 15.26 14.36
CA GLN A 235 10.91 16.20 14.06
C GLN A 235 12.27 15.59 14.37
#